data_AF-A0A7Y6UJR5-F1
#
_entry.id   AF-A0A7Y6UJR5-F1
#
_cell.length_a   1.000
_cell.length_b   1.000
_cell.length_c   1.000
_cell.angle_alpha   90.00
_cell.angle_beta   90.00
_cell.angle_gamma   90.00
#
_symmetry.space_group_name_H-M   'P 1'
#
loop_
_entity.id
_entity.type
_entity.pdbx_description
1 polymer ?
#
loop_
_entity_poly.entity_id
_entity_poly.type
_entity_poly.pdbx_seq_one_letter_code
_entity_poly.pdbx_strand_id
1 'polypeptide(L)'
;MTLRVVRMVEEQFHRDVEGRPIREGRTPAEFLRDGDIEYKTCPYAGSRFQHENPMNASALRQTGAHWDELCDALALLRAAYERVCPVDEPGILDIWRVSQLGSALPWFYIFDGKPVPAYAAALAKATLGMGIWAQRMFVDTITKGFTPPPLTAESILELAEASGTLIGETEVCSGGDKMLLKFFDVLVTKTPAPGRIDADPAAVLRFGAHYANFKLLVWIYYLARRFIYADLVAAGGDSAALAELRDCPVEPRDFFIVEPADAADVIPAQRLGWFKTLADLVVPIAPDASDLPLRDLAFEMATVMGQGLAPAATWQRLDTIFGAVVARVEQGFRGAGQEAGRHIVVTAEIRDALVGASPRSLFATMTRV
;
A
#
# COMPACT_ATOMS: atom_id res chain seq x y z
N MET A 1 -3.25 8.70 23.82
CA MET A 1 -3.67 7.60 22.92
C MET A 1 -2.77 7.64 21.70
N THR A 2 -2.16 6.51 21.36
CA THR A 2 -1.38 6.35 20.11
C THR A 2 -2.28 6.58 18.91
N LEU A 3 -1.79 7.27 17.88
CA LEU A 3 -2.55 7.51 16.65
C LEU A 3 -2.82 6.18 15.93
N ARG A 4 -3.99 6.04 15.29
CA ARG A 4 -4.36 4.85 14.51
C ARG A 4 -3.37 4.58 13.38
N VAL A 5 -2.89 5.63 12.71
CA VAL A 5 -1.86 5.51 11.67
C VAL A 5 -0.54 4.90 12.18
N VAL A 6 -0.12 5.24 13.40
CA VAL A 6 1.07 4.64 14.02
C VAL A 6 0.81 3.18 14.38
N ARG A 7 -0.34 2.89 15.00
CA ARG A 7 -0.77 1.51 15.29
C ARG A 7 -0.76 0.64 14.03
N MET A 8 -1.19 1.16 12.90
CA MET A 8 -1.19 0.41 11.62
C MET A 8 0.20 -0.03 11.14
N VAL A 9 1.24 0.72 11.50
CA VAL A 9 2.64 0.43 11.13
C VAL A 9 3.31 -0.44 12.20
N GLU A 10 3.08 -0.13 13.48
CA GLU A 10 3.76 -0.77 14.61
C GLU A 10 3.06 -2.05 15.10
N GLU A 11 1.73 -2.17 15.01
CA GLU A 11 1.02 -3.36 15.45
C GLU A 11 1.26 -4.51 14.47
N GLN A 12 2.05 -5.47 14.90
CA GLN A 12 2.47 -6.59 14.05
C GLN A 12 1.48 -7.75 14.05
N PHE A 13 0.49 -7.74 14.94
CA PHE A 13 -0.32 -8.92 15.22
C PHE A 13 -1.76 -8.63 15.63
N HIS A 14 -2.68 -9.30 14.91
CA HIS A 14 -4.10 -9.38 15.21
C HIS A 14 -4.62 -10.76 14.74
N ARG A 15 -5.76 -11.17 15.30
CA ARG A 15 -6.47 -12.39 14.89
C ARG A 15 -7.89 -12.06 14.43
N ASP A 16 -8.39 -12.87 13.51
CA ASP A 16 -9.81 -12.87 13.11
C ASP A 16 -10.69 -13.65 14.09
N VAL A 17 -11.99 -13.71 13.80
CA VAL A 17 -13.00 -14.45 14.58
C VAL A 17 -12.77 -15.97 14.64
N GLU A 18 -12.00 -16.54 13.70
CA GLU A 18 -11.60 -17.96 13.74
C GLU A 18 -10.31 -18.15 14.55
N GLY A 19 -9.81 -17.07 15.15
CA GLY A 19 -8.58 -17.06 15.91
C GLY A 19 -7.35 -17.21 15.01
N ARG A 20 -7.41 -16.90 13.71
CA ARG A 20 -6.25 -17.02 12.81
C ARG A 20 -5.50 -15.70 12.68
N PRO A 21 -4.16 -15.73 12.51
CA PRO A 21 -3.38 -14.52 12.31
C PRO A 21 -3.74 -13.83 10.98
N ILE A 22 -3.99 -12.52 11.03
CA ILE A 22 -4.39 -11.75 9.83
C ILE A 22 -3.23 -11.63 8.83
N ARG A 23 -1.98 -11.54 9.31
CA ARG A 23 -0.77 -11.37 8.48
C ARG A 23 -0.08 -12.70 8.09
N GLU A 24 -0.68 -13.84 8.45
CA GLU A 24 -0.22 -15.18 8.07
C GLU A 24 1.27 -15.43 8.33
N GLY A 25 2.04 -15.87 7.32
CA GLY A 25 3.47 -16.14 7.42
C GLY A 25 4.32 -14.90 7.76
N ARG A 26 3.72 -13.69 7.73
CA ARG A 26 4.37 -12.43 8.13
C ARG A 26 4.09 -12.05 9.59
N THR A 27 3.32 -12.85 10.32
CA THR A 27 3.14 -12.67 11.77
C THR A 27 4.42 -13.10 12.49
N PRO A 28 4.96 -12.27 13.43
CA PRO A 28 6.14 -12.65 14.21
C PRO A 28 5.96 -13.98 14.94
N ALA A 29 7.03 -14.77 15.00
CA ALA A 29 6.99 -16.16 15.46
C ALA A 29 6.45 -16.30 16.89
N GLU A 30 6.72 -15.34 17.76
CA GLU A 30 6.25 -15.29 19.15
C GLU A 30 4.73 -15.16 19.28
N PHE A 31 4.03 -14.76 18.21
CA PHE A 31 2.57 -14.64 18.18
C PHE A 31 1.87 -15.81 17.48
N LEU A 32 2.63 -16.69 16.83
CA LEU A 32 2.12 -17.89 16.16
C LEU A 32 1.93 -19.03 17.16
N ARG A 33 0.85 -19.79 16.99
CA ARG A 33 0.54 -21.02 17.73
C ARG A 33 0.80 -22.22 16.83
N ASP A 34 1.11 -23.36 17.45
CA ASP A 34 1.19 -24.63 16.74
C ASP A 34 -0.10 -24.90 15.95
N GLY A 35 0.04 -25.15 14.65
CA GLY A 35 -1.08 -25.37 13.74
C GLY A 35 -1.74 -24.12 13.16
N ASP A 36 -1.31 -22.90 13.51
CA ASP A 36 -1.81 -21.66 12.88
C ASP A 36 -1.55 -21.68 11.36
N ILE A 37 -0.38 -22.19 10.96
CA ILE A 37 0.05 -22.26 9.57
C ILE A 37 0.42 -23.69 9.22
N GLU A 38 -0.22 -24.21 8.17
CA GLU A 38 0.13 -25.49 7.57
C GLU A 38 0.67 -25.23 6.17
N TYR A 39 1.94 -25.57 5.97
CA TYR A 39 2.61 -25.45 4.69
C TYR A 39 2.54 -26.76 3.90
N LYS A 40 2.32 -26.66 2.58
CA LYS A 40 2.37 -27.81 1.66
C LYS A 40 3.10 -27.44 0.39
N THR A 41 3.71 -28.41 -0.28
CA THR A 41 4.16 -28.24 -1.66
C THR A 41 2.97 -27.86 -2.54
N CYS A 42 3.14 -26.84 -3.37
CA CYS A 42 2.08 -26.38 -4.26
C CYS A 42 1.80 -27.41 -5.37
N PRO A 43 0.55 -27.86 -5.54
CA PRO A 43 0.18 -28.84 -6.56
C PRO A 43 -0.26 -28.19 -7.89
N TYR A 44 -0.42 -26.87 -7.93
CA TYR A 44 -0.92 -26.15 -9.11
C TYR A 44 0.19 -25.99 -10.15
N ALA A 45 -0.18 -26.08 -11.43
CA ALA A 45 0.73 -25.91 -12.54
C ALA A 45 1.32 -24.48 -12.59
N GLY A 46 2.27 -24.25 -13.50
CA GLY A 46 2.94 -22.96 -13.66
C GLY A 46 4.15 -22.78 -12.75
N SER A 47 4.52 -21.53 -12.49
CA SER A 47 5.75 -21.17 -11.75
C SER A 47 5.80 -21.72 -10.32
N ARG A 48 4.65 -22.02 -9.73
CA ARG A 48 4.52 -22.52 -8.36
C ARG A 48 4.62 -24.04 -8.22
N PHE A 49 4.50 -24.79 -9.31
CA PHE A 49 4.41 -26.26 -9.24
C PHE A 49 5.65 -26.87 -8.61
N GLN A 50 5.50 -27.52 -7.46
CA GLN A 50 6.61 -28.10 -6.70
C GLN A 50 7.79 -27.14 -6.44
N HIS A 51 7.49 -25.84 -6.34
CA HIS A 51 8.48 -24.83 -6.01
C HIS A 51 9.09 -25.08 -4.62
N GLU A 52 10.33 -24.62 -4.39
CA GLU A 52 11.03 -24.77 -3.10
C GLU A 52 10.28 -24.10 -1.94
N ASN A 53 9.76 -22.90 -2.20
CA ASN A 53 8.87 -22.20 -1.27
C ASN A 53 7.51 -22.91 -1.18
N PRO A 54 7.02 -23.23 0.03
CA PRO A 54 5.76 -23.91 0.20
C PRO A 54 4.57 -22.98 -0.03
N MET A 55 3.40 -23.57 -0.19
CA MET A 55 2.10 -22.94 -0.20
C MET A 55 1.48 -22.94 1.20
N ASN A 56 0.88 -21.84 1.62
CA ASN A 56 0.08 -21.78 2.85
C ASN A 56 -1.28 -22.47 2.65
N ALA A 57 -1.36 -23.74 3.02
CA ALA A 57 -2.56 -24.56 2.87
C ALA A 57 -3.64 -24.19 3.89
N SER A 58 -3.27 -23.68 5.07
CA SER A 58 -4.26 -23.19 6.02
C SER A 58 -4.95 -21.94 5.45
N ALA A 59 -4.20 -20.99 4.89
CA ALA A 59 -4.75 -19.79 4.23
C ALA A 59 -5.78 -20.18 3.16
N LEU A 60 -5.40 -21.10 2.26
CA LEU A 60 -6.28 -21.62 1.22
C LEU A 60 -7.59 -22.20 1.77
N ARG A 61 -7.54 -22.95 2.87
CA ARG A 61 -8.76 -23.48 3.50
C ARG A 61 -9.69 -22.37 4.00
N GLN A 62 -9.16 -21.34 4.63
CA GLN A 62 -9.97 -20.21 5.09
C GLN A 62 -10.56 -19.45 3.90
N THR A 63 -9.73 -19.12 2.91
CA THR A 63 -10.17 -18.45 1.68
C THR A 63 -11.24 -19.27 0.95
N GLY A 64 -11.09 -20.59 0.89
CA GLY A 64 -12.08 -21.48 0.29
C GLY A 64 -13.39 -21.57 1.09
N ALA A 65 -13.32 -21.58 2.42
CA ALA A 65 -14.51 -21.63 3.29
C ALA A 65 -15.35 -20.34 3.22
N HIS A 66 -14.71 -19.20 3.01
CA HIS A 66 -15.36 -17.88 2.94
C HIS A 66 -15.38 -17.31 1.52
N TRP A 67 -15.26 -18.16 0.50
CA TRP A 67 -14.99 -17.73 -0.87
C TRP A 67 -16.05 -16.79 -1.44
N ASP A 68 -17.32 -17.16 -1.30
CA ASP A 68 -18.41 -16.35 -1.86
C ASP A 68 -18.55 -15.02 -1.11
N GLU A 69 -18.44 -15.00 0.22
CA GLU A 69 -18.45 -13.77 1.03
C GLU A 69 -17.30 -12.82 0.65
N LEU A 70 -16.11 -13.37 0.41
CA LEU A 70 -14.95 -12.59 -0.04
C LEU A 70 -15.17 -11.98 -1.42
N CYS A 71 -15.70 -12.74 -2.38
CA CYS A 71 -15.96 -12.26 -3.73
C CYS A 71 -17.05 -11.17 -3.71
N ASP A 72 -18.08 -11.38 -2.91
CA ASP A 72 -19.17 -10.43 -2.70
C ASP A 72 -18.68 -9.11 -2.10
N ALA A 73 -17.82 -9.17 -1.07
CA ALA A 73 -17.20 -7.99 -0.48
C ALA A 73 -16.31 -7.25 -1.49
N LEU A 74 -15.52 -7.99 -2.29
CA LEU A 74 -14.66 -7.39 -3.32
C LEU A 74 -15.47 -6.68 -4.42
N ALA A 75 -16.52 -7.33 -4.91
CA ALA A 75 -17.43 -6.75 -5.89
C ALA A 75 -18.11 -5.48 -5.36
N LEU A 76 -18.49 -5.46 -4.07
CA LEU A 76 -19.06 -4.27 -3.43
C LEU A 76 -18.04 -3.12 -3.37
N LEU A 77 -16.79 -3.40 -2.99
CA LEU A 77 -15.72 -2.40 -2.95
C LEU A 77 -15.39 -1.86 -4.35
N ARG A 78 -15.33 -2.73 -5.36
CA ARG A 78 -15.15 -2.33 -6.77
C ARG A 78 -16.30 -1.44 -7.25
N ALA A 79 -17.55 -1.88 -7.09
CA ALA A 79 -18.71 -1.11 -7.51
C ALA A 79 -18.81 0.24 -6.80
N ALA A 80 -18.35 0.31 -5.54
CA ALA A 80 -18.26 1.55 -4.81
C ALA A 80 -17.17 2.49 -5.32
N TYR A 81 -15.99 1.96 -5.64
CA TYR A 81 -14.92 2.72 -6.29
C TYR A 81 -15.39 3.30 -7.63
N GLU A 82 -16.03 2.49 -8.48
CA GLU A 82 -16.51 2.91 -9.80
C GLU A 82 -17.57 4.01 -9.76
N ARG A 83 -18.36 4.10 -8.67
CA ARG A 83 -19.30 5.21 -8.48
C ARG A 83 -18.59 6.56 -8.31
N VAL A 84 -17.38 6.56 -7.78
CA VAL A 84 -16.59 7.78 -7.54
C VAL A 84 -15.58 8.02 -8.67
N CYS A 85 -15.02 6.94 -9.23
CA CYS A 85 -14.08 6.97 -10.34
C CYS A 85 -14.60 6.08 -11.49
N PRO A 86 -15.57 6.57 -12.29
CA PRO A 86 -16.13 5.78 -13.37
C PRO A 86 -15.10 5.58 -14.47
N VAL A 87 -14.85 4.31 -14.80
CA VAL A 87 -13.96 3.89 -15.89
C VAL A 87 -14.71 2.91 -16.79
N ASP A 88 -14.46 2.98 -18.11
CA ASP A 88 -15.04 2.02 -19.06
C ASP A 88 -14.40 0.64 -18.90
N GLU A 89 -13.08 0.61 -18.82
CA GLU A 89 -12.23 -0.56 -18.55
C GLU A 89 -11.25 -0.22 -17.41
N PRO A 90 -11.06 -1.11 -16.42
CA PRO A 90 -10.13 -0.86 -15.32
C PRO A 90 -8.67 -0.99 -15.80
N GLY A 91 -7.86 0.01 -15.48
CA GLY A 91 -6.41 -0.03 -15.62
C GLY A 91 -5.71 -0.61 -14.39
N ILE A 92 -4.38 -0.70 -14.47
CA ILE A 92 -3.53 -1.23 -13.40
C ILE A 92 -3.78 -0.51 -12.06
N LEU A 93 -3.90 0.82 -12.07
CA LEU A 93 -4.11 1.60 -10.84
C LEU A 93 -5.53 1.47 -10.28
N ASP A 94 -6.53 1.17 -11.11
CA ASP A 94 -7.87 0.86 -10.62
C ASP A 94 -7.85 -0.44 -9.82
N ILE A 95 -7.18 -1.48 -10.36
CA ILE A 95 -6.96 -2.74 -9.65
C ILE A 95 -6.17 -2.50 -8.36
N TRP A 96 -5.11 -1.69 -8.40
CA TRP A 96 -4.34 -1.35 -7.21
C TRP A 96 -5.21 -0.71 -6.13
N ARG A 97 -6.05 0.29 -6.49
CA ARG A 97 -6.93 1.00 -5.53
C ARG A 97 -7.96 0.07 -4.92
N VAL A 98 -8.70 -0.70 -5.74
CA VAL A 98 -9.69 -1.66 -5.24
C VAL A 98 -9.02 -2.71 -4.33
N SER A 99 -7.81 -3.14 -4.68
CA SER A 99 -7.02 -4.03 -3.84
C SER A 99 -6.66 -3.41 -2.49
N GLN A 100 -6.28 -2.12 -2.46
CA GLN A 100 -6.01 -1.42 -1.20
C GLN A 100 -7.26 -1.29 -0.33
N LEU A 101 -8.44 -1.08 -0.92
CA LEU A 101 -9.71 -1.07 -0.17
C LEU A 101 -9.95 -2.41 0.53
N GLY A 102 -9.72 -3.53 -0.16
CA GLY A 102 -9.84 -4.87 0.43
C GLY A 102 -8.80 -5.12 1.54
N SER A 103 -7.55 -4.71 1.32
CA SER A 103 -6.47 -4.85 2.30
C SER A 103 -6.66 -3.98 3.54
N ALA A 104 -7.39 -2.87 3.44
CA ALA A 104 -7.73 -2.00 4.56
C ALA A 104 -8.82 -2.57 5.48
N LEU A 105 -9.63 -3.53 5.01
CA LEU A 105 -10.85 -3.95 5.68
C LEU A 105 -10.61 -4.51 7.11
N PRO A 106 -9.61 -5.36 7.38
CA PRO A 106 -9.32 -5.79 8.75
C PRO A 106 -9.01 -4.63 9.70
N TRP A 107 -8.25 -3.62 9.24
CA TRP A 107 -7.89 -2.45 10.04
C TRP A 107 -9.10 -1.60 10.41
N PHE A 108 -10.08 -1.50 9.51
CA PHE A 108 -11.35 -0.84 9.80
C PHE A 108 -12.05 -1.48 11.01
N TYR A 109 -12.15 -2.81 11.05
CA TYR A 109 -12.74 -3.54 12.19
C TYR A 109 -11.91 -3.39 13.47
N ILE A 110 -10.58 -3.52 13.37
CA ILE A 110 -9.66 -3.39 14.51
C ILE A 110 -9.79 -2.01 15.17
N PHE A 111 -9.84 -0.93 14.39
CA PHE A 111 -9.93 0.42 14.93
C PHE A 111 -11.32 0.82 15.43
N ASP A 112 -12.36 0.10 15.01
CA ASP A 112 -13.70 0.21 15.58
C ASP A 112 -13.90 -0.68 16.81
N GLY A 113 -12.86 -1.42 17.23
CA GLY A 113 -12.93 -2.35 18.37
C GLY A 113 -13.84 -3.55 18.11
N LYS A 114 -14.11 -3.87 16.85
CA LYS A 114 -14.97 -4.98 16.42
C LYS A 114 -14.13 -6.23 16.11
N PRO A 115 -14.68 -7.44 16.31
CA PRO A 115 -14.06 -8.66 15.82
C PRO A 115 -13.85 -8.60 14.30
N VAL A 116 -12.69 -9.04 13.81
CA VAL A 116 -12.40 -9.06 12.37
C VAL A 116 -13.05 -10.31 11.74
N PRO A 117 -13.99 -10.17 10.78
CA PRO A 117 -14.58 -11.31 10.09
C PRO A 117 -13.54 -12.12 9.30
N ALA A 118 -13.73 -13.43 9.20
CA ALA A 118 -12.82 -14.31 8.48
C ALA A 118 -12.76 -13.99 6.97
N TYR A 119 -13.89 -13.64 6.34
CA TYR A 119 -13.90 -13.18 4.94
C TYR A 119 -13.07 -11.91 4.74
N ALA A 120 -13.07 -10.97 5.71
CA ALA A 120 -12.31 -9.73 5.63
C ALA A 120 -10.81 -9.99 5.74
N ALA A 121 -10.41 -10.91 6.62
CA ALA A 121 -9.02 -11.36 6.72
C ALA A 121 -8.59 -12.11 5.44
N ALA A 122 -9.42 -13.01 4.91
CA ALA A 122 -9.19 -13.72 3.65
C ALA A 122 -9.05 -12.75 2.46
N LEU A 123 -9.93 -11.75 2.37
CA LEU A 123 -9.93 -10.75 1.31
C LEU A 123 -8.64 -9.93 1.36
N ALA A 124 -8.25 -9.45 2.54
CA ALA A 124 -7.06 -8.63 2.68
C ALA A 124 -5.77 -9.33 2.22
N LYS A 125 -5.69 -10.66 2.38
CA LYS A 125 -4.56 -11.48 1.91
C LYS A 125 -4.54 -11.59 0.39
N ALA A 126 -5.70 -11.90 -0.21
CA ALA A 126 -5.84 -12.00 -1.66
C ALA A 126 -5.55 -10.64 -2.34
N THR A 127 -6.09 -9.56 -1.79
CA THR A 127 -5.88 -8.21 -2.35
C THR A 127 -4.50 -7.66 -2.07
N LEU A 128 -3.79 -8.10 -1.03
CA LEU A 128 -2.38 -7.73 -0.81
C LEU A 128 -1.51 -8.22 -1.97
N GLY A 129 -1.70 -9.48 -2.40
CA GLY A 129 -1.01 -10.03 -3.57
C GLY A 129 -1.32 -9.23 -4.84
N MET A 130 -2.58 -8.87 -5.05
CA MET A 130 -2.97 -8.04 -6.19
C MET A 130 -2.46 -6.61 -6.15
N GLY A 131 -2.37 -6.00 -4.96
CA GLY A 131 -1.73 -4.70 -4.79
C GLY A 131 -0.26 -4.72 -5.17
N ILE A 132 0.47 -5.77 -4.75
CA ILE A 132 1.89 -5.96 -5.12
C ILE A 132 2.03 -6.18 -6.63
N TRP A 133 1.20 -7.04 -7.23
CA TRP A 133 1.21 -7.27 -8.67
C TRP A 133 0.95 -5.98 -9.45
N ALA A 134 -0.11 -5.24 -9.09
CA ALA A 134 -0.48 -4.01 -9.78
C ALA A 134 0.62 -2.96 -9.65
N GLN A 135 1.26 -2.84 -8.48
CA GLN A 135 2.40 -1.94 -8.32
C GLN A 135 3.60 -2.36 -9.17
N ARG A 136 3.90 -3.66 -9.29
CA ARG A 136 4.97 -4.16 -10.17
C ARG A 136 4.68 -3.84 -11.64
N MET A 137 3.46 -4.07 -12.11
CA MET A 137 3.05 -3.73 -13.47
C MET A 137 3.12 -2.22 -13.73
N PHE A 138 2.72 -1.40 -12.76
CA PHE A 138 2.83 0.05 -12.84
C PHE A 138 4.28 0.50 -12.94
N VAL A 139 5.20 -0.09 -12.15
CA VAL A 139 6.64 0.17 -12.27
C VAL A 139 7.16 -0.17 -13.67
N ASP A 140 6.73 -1.30 -14.24
CA ASP A 140 7.12 -1.66 -15.61
C ASP A 140 6.56 -0.66 -16.63
N THR A 141 5.34 -0.16 -16.44
CA THR A 141 4.77 0.89 -17.31
C THR A 141 5.65 2.14 -17.33
N ILE A 142 6.04 2.64 -16.16
CA ILE A 142 6.76 3.92 -16.06
C ILE A 142 8.27 3.79 -16.33
N THR A 143 8.88 2.65 -16.06
CA THR A 143 10.34 2.46 -16.22
C THR A 143 10.73 1.79 -17.53
N LYS A 144 9.86 0.95 -18.10
CA LYS A 144 10.14 0.17 -19.32
C LYS A 144 9.22 0.53 -20.48
N GLY A 145 8.28 1.46 -20.29
CA GLY A 145 7.27 1.78 -21.29
C GLY A 145 6.31 0.63 -21.57
N PHE A 146 6.16 -0.30 -20.61
CA PHE A 146 5.25 -1.44 -20.75
C PHE A 146 3.80 -0.95 -20.85
N THR A 147 3.10 -1.38 -21.89
CA THR A 147 1.67 -1.13 -22.05
C THR A 147 0.95 -2.46 -21.77
N PRO A 148 0.14 -2.56 -20.69
CA PRO A 148 -0.58 -3.79 -20.43
C PRO A 148 -1.60 -4.05 -21.56
N PRO A 149 -1.85 -5.33 -21.89
CA PRO A 149 -3.03 -5.67 -22.69
C PRO A 149 -4.31 -5.30 -21.92
N PRO A 150 -5.49 -5.35 -22.56
CA PRO A 150 -6.76 -5.28 -21.84
C PRO A 150 -6.76 -6.25 -20.65
N LEU A 151 -7.16 -5.76 -19.48
CA LEU A 151 -7.09 -6.52 -18.24
C LEU A 151 -8.33 -7.41 -18.12
N THR A 152 -8.16 -8.69 -18.46
CA THR A 152 -9.13 -9.76 -18.25
C THR A 152 -8.60 -10.71 -17.17
N ALA A 153 -9.43 -11.64 -16.70
CA ALA A 153 -8.98 -12.64 -15.74
C ALA A 153 -7.77 -13.44 -16.26
N GLU A 154 -7.81 -13.83 -17.52
CA GLU A 154 -6.76 -14.60 -18.19
C GLU A 154 -5.48 -13.78 -18.35
N SER A 155 -5.58 -12.55 -18.85
CA SER A 155 -4.38 -11.71 -19.05
C SER A 155 -3.73 -11.32 -17.72
N ILE A 156 -4.52 -11.12 -16.66
CA ILE A 156 -3.97 -10.91 -15.30
C ILE A 156 -3.23 -12.15 -14.81
N LEU A 157 -3.79 -13.35 -14.98
CA LEU A 157 -3.12 -14.59 -14.56
C LEU A 157 -1.81 -14.80 -15.31
N GLU A 158 -1.81 -14.62 -16.63
CA GLU A 158 -0.60 -14.71 -17.47
C GLU A 158 0.48 -13.71 -17.03
N LEU A 159 0.10 -12.45 -16.77
CA LEU A 159 1.01 -11.43 -16.27
C LEU A 159 1.51 -11.73 -14.86
N ALA A 160 0.68 -12.31 -13.98
CA ALA A 160 1.08 -12.70 -12.63
C ALA A 160 2.11 -13.84 -12.64
N GLU A 161 1.95 -14.82 -13.54
CA GLU A 161 2.94 -15.87 -13.80
C GLU A 161 4.24 -15.28 -14.38
N ALA A 162 4.14 -14.49 -15.45
CA ALA A 162 5.31 -13.94 -16.15
C ALA A 162 6.13 -12.98 -15.29
N SER A 163 5.47 -12.22 -14.41
CA SER A 163 6.14 -11.31 -13.48
C SER A 163 6.70 -12.00 -12.24
N GLY A 164 6.40 -13.28 -12.03
CA GLY A 164 6.79 -14.04 -10.84
C GLY A 164 6.09 -13.58 -9.55
N THR A 165 5.01 -12.80 -9.62
CA THR A 165 4.30 -12.32 -8.42
C THR A 165 3.64 -13.46 -7.63
N LEU A 166 3.44 -14.62 -8.26
CA LEU A 166 2.91 -15.81 -7.60
C LEU A 166 3.94 -16.53 -6.71
N ILE A 167 5.22 -16.12 -6.76
CA ILE A 167 6.29 -16.61 -5.89
C ILE A 167 6.69 -15.47 -4.93
N GLY A 168 6.32 -15.61 -3.66
CA GLY A 168 6.76 -14.73 -2.59
C GLY A 168 8.13 -15.14 -2.06
N GLU A 169 8.69 -14.31 -1.18
CA GLU A 169 9.99 -14.52 -0.55
C GLU A 169 10.06 -15.85 0.22
N THR A 170 9.01 -16.19 0.97
CA THR A 170 8.96 -17.35 1.86
C THR A 170 7.90 -18.38 1.49
N GLU A 171 6.94 -18.01 0.66
CA GLU A 171 5.80 -18.85 0.28
C GLU A 171 5.32 -18.53 -1.14
N VAL A 172 4.69 -19.51 -1.80
CA VAL A 172 4.00 -19.30 -3.08
C VAL A 172 2.50 -19.03 -2.88
N CYS A 173 1.88 -18.33 -3.83
CA CYS A 173 0.44 -18.08 -3.83
C CYS A 173 -0.33 -19.41 -3.74
N SER A 174 -1.36 -19.44 -2.89
CA SER A 174 -2.11 -20.66 -2.61
C SER A 174 -3.39 -20.85 -3.43
N GLY A 175 -3.83 -19.85 -4.19
CA GLY A 175 -5.03 -19.95 -5.03
C GLY A 175 -4.80 -20.86 -6.24
N GLY A 176 -5.68 -21.84 -6.46
CA GLY A 176 -5.69 -22.59 -7.73
C GLY A 176 -6.20 -21.75 -8.90
N ASP A 177 -5.90 -22.14 -10.14
CA ASP A 177 -6.18 -21.33 -11.34
C ASP A 177 -7.65 -20.91 -11.45
N LYS A 178 -8.59 -21.83 -11.20
CA LYS A 178 -10.03 -21.51 -11.20
C LYS A 178 -10.41 -20.45 -10.17
N MET A 179 -9.77 -20.49 -9.00
CA MET A 179 -9.98 -19.54 -7.91
C MET A 179 -9.41 -18.17 -8.30
N LEU A 180 -8.18 -18.14 -8.85
CA LEU A 180 -7.54 -16.91 -9.32
C LEU A 180 -8.33 -16.26 -10.47
N LEU A 181 -8.73 -17.03 -11.49
CA LEU A 181 -9.54 -16.52 -12.60
C LEU A 181 -10.86 -15.93 -12.12
N LYS A 182 -11.59 -16.60 -11.21
CA LYS A 182 -12.82 -16.05 -10.63
C LYS A 182 -12.55 -14.78 -9.81
N PHE A 183 -11.46 -14.71 -9.06
CA PHE A 183 -11.09 -13.50 -8.31
C PHE A 183 -10.80 -12.32 -9.23
N PHE A 184 -10.03 -12.56 -10.30
CA PHE A 184 -9.68 -11.52 -11.27
C PHE A 184 -10.91 -11.08 -12.07
N ASP A 185 -11.80 -12.00 -12.44
CA ASP A 185 -13.08 -11.65 -13.05
C ASP A 185 -13.90 -10.72 -12.15
N VAL A 186 -13.98 -10.97 -10.85
CA VAL A 186 -14.66 -10.07 -9.91
C VAL A 186 -14.02 -8.67 -9.86
N LEU A 187 -12.69 -8.58 -10.01
CA LEU A 187 -11.96 -7.30 -10.03
C LEU A 187 -12.21 -6.48 -11.30
N VAL A 188 -12.35 -7.14 -12.45
CA VAL A 188 -12.40 -6.44 -13.75
C VAL A 188 -13.79 -6.35 -14.36
N THR A 189 -14.68 -7.28 -14.03
CA THR A 189 -16.02 -7.38 -14.62
C THR A 189 -17.02 -6.58 -13.81
N LYS A 190 -17.87 -5.81 -14.51
CA LYS A 190 -18.88 -4.91 -13.92
C LYS A 190 -20.09 -5.60 -13.30
N THR A 191 -20.04 -6.92 -13.09
CA THR A 191 -21.16 -7.67 -12.49
C THR A 191 -21.45 -7.14 -11.09
N PRO A 192 -22.65 -6.57 -10.84
CA PRO A 192 -23.05 -6.19 -9.50
C PRO A 192 -23.16 -7.45 -8.65
N ALA A 193 -22.57 -7.43 -7.46
CA ALA A 193 -22.85 -8.45 -6.45
C ALA A 193 -23.83 -7.89 -5.41
N PRO A 194 -24.78 -8.70 -4.92
CA PRO A 194 -25.64 -8.35 -3.78
C PRO A 194 -24.87 -8.35 -2.44
N GLY A 195 -23.54 -8.42 -2.48
CA GLY A 195 -22.66 -8.60 -1.35
C GLY A 195 -22.87 -7.59 -0.23
N ARG A 196 -22.58 -8.03 0.99
CA ARG A 196 -22.72 -7.23 2.21
C ARG A 196 -21.41 -7.19 2.96
N ILE A 197 -20.92 -5.98 3.20
CA ILE A 197 -19.96 -5.73 4.29
C ILE A 197 -20.80 -5.37 5.52
N ASP A 198 -20.52 -6.00 6.66
CA ASP A 198 -21.24 -5.72 7.91
C ASP A 198 -20.70 -4.44 8.59
N ALA A 199 -20.79 -3.34 7.86
CA ALA A 199 -20.42 -1.99 8.27
C ALA A 199 -21.09 -0.97 7.32
N ASP A 200 -21.08 0.31 7.69
CA ASP A 200 -21.48 1.38 6.78
C ASP A 200 -20.52 1.44 5.58
N PRO A 201 -20.99 1.17 4.34
CA PRO A 201 -20.12 1.19 3.15
C PRO A 201 -19.43 2.54 2.95
N ALA A 202 -20.06 3.66 3.28
CA ALA A 202 -19.45 4.98 3.13
C ALA A 202 -18.26 5.15 4.09
N ALA A 203 -18.39 4.65 5.32
CA ALA A 203 -17.32 4.67 6.30
C ALA A 203 -16.15 3.76 5.90
N VAL A 204 -16.42 2.56 5.38
CA VAL A 204 -15.40 1.63 4.87
C VAL A 204 -14.65 2.24 3.69
N LEU A 205 -15.35 2.85 2.75
CA LEU A 205 -14.72 3.49 1.59
C LEU A 205 -13.86 4.68 1.97
N ARG A 206 -14.35 5.56 2.86
CA ARG A 206 -13.52 6.64 3.40
C ARG A 206 -12.27 6.08 4.06
N PHE A 207 -12.41 5.07 4.91
CA PHE A 207 -11.26 4.46 5.58
C PHE A 207 -10.24 3.91 4.56
N GLY A 208 -10.72 3.12 3.60
CA GLY A 208 -9.90 2.54 2.54
C GLY A 208 -9.25 3.59 1.63
N ALA A 209 -9.94 4.71 1.35
CA ALA A 209 -9.41 5.82 0.57
C ALA A 209 -8.21 6.48 1.26
N HIS A 210 -8.34 6.78 2.56
CA HIS A 210 -7.24 7.32 3.36
C HIS A 210 -6.11 6.31 3.52
N TYR A 211 -6.42 5.01 3.65
CA TYR A 211 -5.42 3.94 3.68
C TYR A 211 -4.61 3.86 2.39
N ALA A 212 -5.27 3.85 1.23
CA ALA A 212 -4.62 3.79 -0.07
C ALA A 212 -3.74 5.03 -0.31
N ASN A 213 -4.31 6.23 -0.10
CA ASN A 213 -3.58 7.49 -0.31
C ASN A 213 -2.41 7.65 0.67
N PHE A 214 -2.53 7.16 1.91
CA PHE A 214 -1.40 7.13 2.84
C PHE A 214 -0.23 6.33 2.29
N LYS A 215 -0.48 5.13 1.76
CA LYS A 215 0.59 4.27 1.21
C LYS A 215 1.30 4.92 0.03
N LEU A 216 0.54 5.54 -0.90
CA LEU A 216 1.14 6.29 -2.01
C LEU A 216 1.97 7.47 -1.52
N LEU A 217 1.49 8.22 -0.52
CA LEU A 217 2.20 9.38 0.02
C LEU A 217 3.46 8.99 0.81
N VAL A 218 3.44 7.88 1.56
CA VAL A 218 4.65 7.33 2.19
C VAL A 218 5.67 6.97 1.12
N TRP A 219 5.23 6.34 0.02
CA TRP A 219 6.11 5.99 -1.10
C TRP A 219 6.69 7.20 -1.82
N ILE A 220 5.87 8.20 -2.12
CA ILE A 220 6.32 9.47 -2.74
C ILE A 220 7.32 10.17 -1.82
N TYR A 221 7.05 10.23 -0.51
CA TYR A 221 7.95 10.80 0.48
C TYR A 221 9.28 10.04 0.56
N TYR A 222 9.24 8.70 0.54
CA TYR A 222 10.42 7.85 0.46
C TYR A 222 11.27 8.17 -0.77
N LEU A 223 10.67 8.21 -1.97
CA LEU A 223 11.37 8.56 -3.21
C LEU A 223 11.96 9.97 -3.16
N ALA A 224 11.22 10.95 -2.63
CA ALA A 224 11.73 12.32 -2.46
C ALA A 224 12.99 12.37 -1.58
N ARG A 225 13.01 11.60 -0.48
CA ARG A 225 14.19 11.47 0.37
C ARG A 225 15.38 10.85 -0.37
N ARG A 226 15.16 9.84 -1.21
CA ARG A 226 16.24 9.21 -2.00
C ARG A 226 16.93 10.17 -2.95
N PHE A 227 16.18 11.06 -3.60
CA PHE A 227 16.76 12.12 -4.43
C PHE A 227 17.64 13.08 -3.61
N ILE A 228 17.20 13.44 -2.40
CA ILE A 228 17.99 14.28 -1.51
C ILE A 228 19.26 13.54 -1.06
N TYR A 229 19.18 12.24 -0.79
CA TYR A 229 20.35 11.43 -0.44
C TYR A 229 21.35 11.36 -1.60
N ALA A 230 20.87 11.20 -2.84
CA ALA A 230 21.71 11.23 -4.03
C ALA A 230 22.45 12.57 -4.18
N ASP A 231 21.77 13.70 -3.93
CA ASP A 231 22.41 15.03 -3.94
C ASP A 231 23.53 15.15 -2.91
N LEU A 232 23.30 14.63 -1.70
CA LEU A 232 24.29 14.65 -0.63
C LEU A 232 25.53 13.83 -0.99
N VAL A 233 25.35 12.63 -1.58
CA VAL A 233 26.46 11.79 -2.07
C VAL A 233 27.26 12.54 -3.13
N ALA A 234 26.58 13.16 -4.10
CA ALA A 234 27.22 13.90 -5.18
C ALA A 234 28.00 15.13 -4.67
N ALA A 235 27.50 15.82 -3.64
CA ALA A 235 28.12 17.04 -3.11
C ALA A 235 29.24 16.81 -2.09
N GLY A 236 29.15 15.74 -1.27
CA GLY A 236 30.00 15.58 -0.09
C GLY A 236 30.53 14.16 0.18
N GLY A 237 30.24 13.20 -0.70
CA GLY A 237 30.63 11.80 -0.55
C GLY A 237 29.66 10.97 0.29
N ASP A 238 29.91 9.66 0.36
CA ASP A 238 29.00 8.67 0.94
C ASP A 238 29.39 8.32 2.39
N SER A 239 28.83 9.05 3.35
CA SER A 239 29.04 8.75 4.77
C SER A 239 28.29 7.48 5.19
N ALA A 240 28.76 6.78 6.23
CA ALA A 240 28.09 5.57 6.75
C ALA A 240 26.62 5.81 7.13
N ALA A 241 26.30 6.96 7.73
CA ALA A 241 24.93 7.33 8.08
C ALA A 241 24.05 7.55 6.84
N LEU A 242 24.64 8.06 5.74
CA LEU A 242 23.92 8.26 4.48
C LEU A 242 23.71 6.94 3.74
N ALA A 243 24.69 6.04 3.76
CA ALA A 243 24.57 4.68 3.23
C ALA A 243 23.43 3.92 3.94
N GLU A 244 23.36 3.96 5.27
CA GLU A 244 22.28 3.33 6.05
C GLU A 244 20.89 3.82 5.62
N LEU A 245 20.72 5.13 5.40
CA LEU A 245 19.45 5.69 4.95
C LEU A 245 19.10 5.29 3.51
N ARG A 246 20.10 5.14 2.63
CA ARG A 246 19.92 4.74 1.22
C ARG A 246 19.61 3.26 1.06
N ASP A 247 20.21 2.43 1.90
CA ASP A 247 20.05 0.97 1.90
C ASP A 247 18.78 0.54 2.66
N CYS A 248 18.09 1.49 3.29
CA CYS A 248 16.80 1.25 3.91
C CYS A 248 15.79 0.67 2.88
N PRO A 249 15.11 -0.45 3.20
CA PRO A 249 14.10 -1.03 2.32
C PRO A 249 13.02 -0.01 1.93
N VAL A 250 12.41 -0.22 0.77
CA VAL A 250 11.30 0.61 0.29
C VAL A 250 10.17 0.72 1.32
N GLU A 251 9.59 1.90 1.39
CA GLU A 251 8.49 2.23 2.27
C GLU A 251 7.27 2.67 1.45
N PRO A 252 6.09 2.06 1.66
CA PRO A 252 5.84 0.84 2.43
C PRO A 252 6.57 -0.39 1.85
N ARG A 253 6.78 -1.44 2.66
CA ARG A 253 7.55 -2.65 2.25
C ARG A 253 6.96 -3.41 1.07
N ASP A 254 5.69 -3.18 0.75
CA ASP A 254 4.98 -3.80 -0.37
C ASP A 254 4.96 -2.92 -1.63
N PHE A 255 5.78 -1.86 -1.66
CA PHE A 255 6.04 -1.04 -2.84
C PHE A 255 7.36 -1.43 -3.50
N PHE A 256 7.69 -0.76 -4.60
CA PHE A 256 8.95 -0.92 -5.34
C PHE A 256 9.63 0.43 -5.51
N ILE A 257 10.96 0.43 -5.57
CA ILE A 257 11.72 1.64 -5.86
C ILE A 257 11.55 1.97 -7.33
N VAL A 258 11.19 3.22 -7.60
CA VAL A 258 11.12 3.78 -8.95
C VAL A 258 11.90 5.07 -8.91
N GLU A 259 13.10 5.06 -9.48
CA GLU A 259 13.92 6.25 -9.63
C GLU A 259 14.77 6.14 -10.89
N PRO A 260 15.20 7.27 -11.49
CA PRO A 260 16.21 7.26 -12.54
C PRO A 260 17.51 6.65 -12.04
N ALA A 261 18.31 6.08 -12.95
CA ALA A 261 19.60 5.45 -12.61
C ALA A 261 20.52 6.39 -11.82
N ASP A 262 20.56 7.67 -12.22
CA ASP A 262 21.36 8.72 -11.58
C ASP A 262 20.44 9.82 -11.04
N ALA A 263 19.79 9.57 -9.91
CA ALA A 263 18.82 10.51 -9.32
C ALA A 263 19.41 11.92 -9.04
N ALA A 264 20.72 12.01 -8.78
CA ALA A 264 21.43 13.28 -8.58
C ALA A 264 21.48 14.14 -9.86
N ASP A 265 21.51 13.52 -11.04
CA ASP A 265 21.61 14.22 -12.33
C ASP A 265 20.27 14.82 -12.80
N VAL A 266 19.17 14.45 -12.13
CA VAL A 266 17.84 14.95 -12.45
C VAL A 266 17.70 16.37 -11.93
N ILE A 267 17.67 17.36 -12.85
CA ILE A 267 17.58 18.77 -12.47
C ILE A 267 16.23 19.09 -11.81
N PRO A 268 16.12 20.15 -10.98
CA PRO A 268 14.89 20.47 -10.25
C PRO A 268 13.63 20.56 -11.12
N ALA A 269 13.72 21.15 -12.31
CA ALA A 269 12.58 21.24 -13.23
C ALA A 269 12.06 19.85 -13.68
N GLN A 270 12.97 18.89 -13.88
CA GLN A 270 12.61 17.51 -14.21
C GLN A 270 12.04 16.78 -12.99
N ARG A 271 12.59 17.02 -11.79
CA ARG A 271 12.04 16.49 -10.53
C ARG A 271 10.59 16.95 -10.33
N LEU A 272 10.29 18.23 -10.58
CA LEU A 272 8.93 18.76 -10.51
C LEU A 272 7.98 17.98 -11.42
N GLY A 273 8.35 17.81 -12.69
CA GLY A 273 7.54 17.07 -13.66
C GLY A 273 7.32 15.62 -13.23
N TRP A 274 8.39 14.94 -12.82
CA TRP A 274 8.34 13.55 -12.41
C TRP A 274 7.49 13.34 -11.15
N PHE A 275 7.72 14.13 -10.09
CA PHE A 275 6.92 14.03 -8.86
C PHE A 275 5.46 14.49 -9.07
N LYS A 276 5.16 15.35 -10.04
CA LYS A 276 3.77 15.65 -10.42
C LYS A 276 3.08 14.42 -11.00
N THR A 277 3.75 13.67 -11.88
CA THR A 277 3.22 12.39 -12.40
C THR A 277 2.98 11.38 -11.27
N LEU A 278 3.81 11.35 -10.23
CA LEU A 278 3.56 10.53 -9.05
C LEU A 278 2.40 11.07 -8.19
N ALA A 279 2.28 12.39 -8.04
CA ALA A 279 1.18 13.03 -7.31
C ALA A 279 -0.18 12.77 -7.98
N ASP A 280 -0.23 12.69 -9.32
CA ASP A 280 -1.44 12.33 -10.09
C ASP A 280 -1.98 10.93 -9.74
N LEU A 281 -1.17 10.05 -9.13
CA LEU A 281 -1.60 8.74 -8.67
C LEU A 281 -2.50 8.83 -7.42
N VAL A 282 -2.38 9.91 -6.65
CA VAL A 282 -3.17 10.18 -5.44
C VAL A 282 -4.54 10.73 -5.86
N VAL A 283 -5.49 9.82 -6.09
CA VAL A 283 -6.84 10.16 -6.53
C VAL A 283 -7.77 10.18 -5.32
N PRO A 284 -8.50 11.28 -5.08
CA PRO A 284 -9.52 11.34 -4.05
C PRO A 284 -10.68 10.40 -4.40
N ILE A 285 -10.94 9.40 -3.54
CA ILE A 285 -11.98 8.39 -3.73
C ILE A 285 -12.89 8.23 -2.51
N ALA A 286 -12.66 9.00 -1.44
CA ALA A 286 -13.59 9.03 -0.33
C ALA A 286 -14.94 9.62 -0.78
N PRO A 287 -16.09 9.01 -0.46
CA PRO A 287 -17.40 9.51 -0.89
C PRO A 287 -17.72 10.95 -0.43
N ASP A 288 -17.10 11.40 0.68
CA ASP A 288 -17.25 12.75 1.23
C ASP A 288 -16.10 13.69 0.85
N ALA A 289 -15.24 13.28 -0.09
CA ALA A 289 -14.04 14.00 -0.54
C ALA A 289 -13.07 14.37 0.60
N SER A 290 -13.15 13.70 1.76
CA SER A 290 -12.29 13.98 2.92
C SER A 290 -10.81 13.69 2.69
N ASP A 291 -10.48 12.94 1.65
CA ASP A 291 -9.13 12.62 1.21
C ASP A 291 -8.60 13.57 0.12
N LEU A 292 -9.40 14.53 -0.37
CA LEU A 292 -8.96 15.56 -1.32
C LEU A 292 -7.67 16.30 -0.88
N PRO A 293 -7.51 16.71 0.40
CA PRO A 293 -6.28 17.36 0.84
C PRO A 293 -5.03 16.49 0.71
N LEU A 294 -5.16 15.16 0.67
CA LEU A 294 -4.01 14.25 0.51
C LEU A 294 -3.40 14.39 -0.90
N ARG A 295 -4.24 14.56 -1.93
CA ARG A 295 -3.77 14.86 -3.29
C ARG A 295 -3.03 16.20 -3.33
N ASP A 296 -3.60 17.22 -2.71
CA ASP A 296 -3.00 18.56 -2.72
C ASP A 296 -1.63 18.55 -2.01
N LEU A 297 -1.49 17.80 -0.90
CA LEU A 297 -0.21 17.58 -0.23
C LEU A 297 0.79 16.81 -1.11
N ALA A 298 0.35 15.87 -1.95
CA ALA A 298 1.21 15.20 -2.93
C ALA A 298 1.80 16.19 -3.95
N PHE A 299 0.99 17.10 -4.48
CA PHE A 299 1.44 18.17 -5.38
C PHE A 299 2.35 19.18 -4.68
N GLU A 300 2.16 19.41 -3.38
CA GLU A 300 3.06 20.24 -2.59
C GLU A 300 4.44 19.58 -2.45
N MET A 301 4.51 18.27 -2.20
CA MET A 301 5.79 17.52 -2.21
C MET A 301 6.49 17.65 -3.56
N ALA A 302 5.75 17.48 -4.66
CA ALA A 302 6.30 17.66 -6.01
C ALA A 302 6.85 19.08 -6.24
N THR A 303 6.13 20.09 -5.75
CA THR A 303 6.55 21.49 -5.82
C THR A 303 7.84 21.73 -5.04
N VAL A 304 7.97 21.19 -3.83
CA VAL A 304 9.20 21.28 -3.01
C VAL A 304 10.39 20.66 -3.75
N MET A 305 10.21 19.48 -4.35
CA MET A 305 11.26 18.83 -5.14
C MET A 305 11.68 19.62 -6.39
N GLY A 306 10.80 20.51 -6.87
CA GLY A 306 11.04 21.37 -8.03
C GLY A 306 11.76 22.70 -7.74
N GLN A 307 11.88 23.11 -6.47
CA GLN A 307 12.33 24.45 -6.10
C GLN A 307 13.85 24.65 -6.15
N GLY A 308 14.64 23.56 -6.20
CA GLY A 308 16.10 23.65 -6.14
C GLY A 308 16.63 24.17 -4.80
N LEU A 309 15.93 23.89 -3.70
CA LEU A 309 16.39 24.23 -2.35
C LEU A 309 17.59 23.36 -1.95
N ALA A 310 18.37 23.86 -0.98
CA ALA A 310 19.43 23.05 -0.38
C ALA A 310 18.85 21.78 0.30
N PRO A 311 19.56 20.64 0.29
CA PRO A 311 19.09 19.35 0.81
C PRO A 311 18.38 19.42 2.17
N ALA A 312 18.97 20.10 3.16
CA ALA A 312 18.39 20.23 4.50
C ALA A 312 17.07 21.02 4.51
N ALA A 313 16.97 22.07 3.70
CA ALA A 313 15.75 22.86 3.56
C ALA A 313 14.65 22.07 2.81
N THR A 314 15.01 21.35 1.75
CA THR A 314 14.10 20.45 1.03
C THR A 314 13.52 19.41 1.97
N TRP A 315 14.37 18.71 2.72
CA TRP A 315 13.94 17.70 3.69
C TRP A 315 13.02 18.28 4.77
N GLN A 316 13.37 19.43 5.36
CA GLN A 316 12.54 20.03 6.42
C GLN A 316 11.11 20.38 5.93
N ARG A 317 11.00 20.87 4.68
CA ARG A 317 9.68 21.14 4.07
C ARG A 317 8.92 19.84 3.83
N LEU A 318 9.57 18.80 3.29
CA LEU A 318 8.92 17.51 3.09
C LEU A 318 8.50 16.84 4.40
N ASP A 319 9.32 16.89 5.47
CA ASP A 319 8.97 16.35 6.80
C ASP A 319 7.74 17.07 7.39
N THR A 320 7.62 18.37 7.14
CA THR A 320 6.45 19.17 7.54
C THR A 320 5.20 18.73 6.77
N ILE A 321 5.29 18.59 5.44
CA ILE A 321 4.19 18.12 4.59
C ILE A 321 3.78 16.70 5.00
N PHE A 322 4.74 15.81 5.26
CA PHE A 322 4.47 14.46 5.72
C PHE A 322 3.74 14.45 7.07
N GLY A 323 4.07 15.37 7.99
CA GLY A 323 3.30 15.57 9.21
C GLY A 323 1.83 15.92 8.96
N ALA A 324 1.55 16.77 7.97
CA ALA A 324 0.19 17.10 7.56
C ALA A 324 -0.53 15.90 6.92
N VAL A 325 0.16 15.08 6.12
CA VAL A 325 -0.37 13.82 5.58
C VAL A 325 -0.84 12.91 6.72
N VAL A 326 0.03 12.67 7.70
CA VAL A 326 -0.26 11.82 8.86
C VAL A 326 -1.49 12.32 9.63
N ALA A 327 -1.59 13.64 9.85
CA ALA A 327 -2.74 14.24 10.54
C ALA A 327 -4.05 14.03 9.76
N ARG A 328 -4.02 14.16 8.43
CA ARG A 328 -5.21 13.98 7.58
C ARG A 328 -5.66 12.54 7.49
N VAL A 329 -4.72 11.60 7.37
CA VAL A 329 -5.03 10.16 7.38
C VAL A 329 -5.63 9.75 8.71
N GLU A 330 -5.06 10.23 9.83
CA GLU A 330 -5.61 9.97 11.16
C GLU A 330 -7.04 10.51 11.31
N GLN A 331 -7.34 11.69 10.75
CA GLN A 331 -8.70 12.23 10.71
C GLN A 331 -9.65 11.33 9.90
N GLY A 332 -9.22 10.89 8.71
CA GLY A 332 -9.98 9.97 7.88
C GLY A 332 -10.28 8.63 8.57
N PHE A 333 -9.30 8.10 9.29
CA PHE A 333 -9.45 6.87 10.07
C PHE A 333 -10.43 7.00 11.24
N ARG A 334 -10.53 8.18 11.88
CA ARG A 334 -11.52 8.44 12.95
C ARG A 334 -12.94 8.69 12.44
N GLY A 335 -13.06 9.12 11.19
CA GLY A 335 -14.34 9.45 10.55
C GLY A 335 -14.90 10.81 10.97
N ALA A 336 -15.93 11.28 10.25
CA ALA A 336 -16.45 12.64 10.37
C ALA A 336 -17.10 12.98 11.74
N GLY A 337 -17.52 11.97 12.51
CA GLY A 337 -18.27 12.16 13.76
C GLY A 337 -17.42 12.13 15.05
N GLN A 338 -16.20 11.58 15.02
CA GLN A 338 -15.35 11.52 16.21
C GLN A 338 -14.45 12.76 16.27
N GLU A 339 -14.94 13.78 16.97
CA GLU A 339 -14.18 14.96 17.39
C GLU A 339 -13.59 15.80 16.25
N ALA A 340 -14.44 16.28 15.33
CA ALA A 340 -14.09 17.22 14.25
C ALA A 340 -13.43 18.55 14.70
N GLY A 341 -13.11 18.72 15.98
CA GLY A 341 -12.35 19.84 16.54
C GLY A 341 -11.14 19.47 17.40
N ARG A 342 -10.81 18.18 17.61
CA ARG A 342 -9.55 17.84 18.30
C ARG A 342 -8.39 17.98 17.35
N HIS A 343 -7.52 18.93 17.65
CA HIS A 343 -6.26 19.12 16.95
C HIS A 343 -5.39 17.86 17.07
N ILE A 344 -5.13 17.18 15.95
CA ILE A 344 -4.22 16.03 15.89
C ILE A 344 -2.79 16.58 15.92
N VAL A 345 -2.08 16.32 17.01
CA VAL A 345 -0.67 16.69 17.15
C VAL A 345 0.19 15.57 16.58
N VAL A 346 0.88 15.85 15.48
CA VAL A 346 1.86 14.93 14.87
C VAL A 346 3.27 15.41 15.22
N THR A 347 3.89 14.75 16.18
CA THR A 347 5.26 15.08 16.63
C THR A 347 6.31 14.52 15.67
N ALA A 348 7.58 14.88 15.90
CA ALA A 348 8.70 14.32 15.14
C ALA A 348 8.84 12.81 15.36
N GLU A 349 8.66 12.35 16.60
CA GLU A 349 8.74 10.94 16.99
C GLU A 349 7.67 10.11 16.27
N ILE A 350 6.45 10.67 16.13
CA ILE A 350 5.38 10.03 15.35
C ILE A 350 5.77 9.87 13.89
N ARG A 351 6.39 10.88 13.26
CA ARG A 351 6.83 10.77 11.86
C ARG A 351 7.97 9.77 11.70
N ASP A 352 8.90 9.77 12.65
CA ASP A 352 10.06 8.88 12.64
C ASP A 352 9.64 7.40 12.81
N ALA A 353 8.57 7.13 13.58
CA ALA A 353 8.00 5.79 13.73
C ALA A 353 7.31 5.25 12.46
N LEU A 354 7.00 6.12 11.49
CA LEU A 354 6.31 5.75 10.24
C LEU A 354 7.27 5.49 9.08
N VAL A 355 8.56 5.71 9.26
CA VAL A 355 9.61 5.45 8.27
C VAL A 355 10.58 4.39 8.78
N GLY A 356 11.21 3.65 7.88
CA GLY A 356 12.14 2.56 8.22
C GLY A 356 13.44 3.06 8.84
N ALA A 357 13.90 4.25 8.43
CA ALA A 357 15.06 4.92 9.03
C ALA A 357 14.84 6.44 9.06
N SER A 358 14.96 7.04 10.24
CA SER A 358 14.80 8.49 10.43
C SER A 358 16.04 9.25 9.96
N PRO A 359 15.92 10.19 9.00
CA PRO A 359 17.04 11.01 8.55
C PRO A 359 17.29 12.24 9.44
N ARG A 360 16.54 12.40 10.54
CA ARG A 360 16.51 13.63 11.32
C ARG A 360 17.88 13.98 11.92
N SER A 361 18.61 12.99 12.41
CA SER A 361 19.96 13.16 12.96
C SER A 361 20.93 13.70 11.92
N LEU A 362 20.90 13.14 10.70
CA LEU A 362 21.73 13.59 9.57
C LEU A 362 21.48 15.07 9.29
N PHE A 363 20.23 15.46 9.02
CA PHE A 363 19.91 16.84 8.64
C PHE A 363 20.08 17.86 9.77
N ALA A 364 19.92 17.46 11.04
CA ALA A 364 20.15 18.34 12.18
C ALA A 364 21.61 18.81 12.31
N THR A 365 22.57 18.04 11.80
CA THR A 365 23.99 18.45 11.76
C THR A 365 24.28 19.49 10.69
N MET A 366 23.47 19.52 9.61
CA MET A 366 23.68 20.40 8.47
C MET A 366 23.18 21.83 8.70
N THR A 367 22.17 22.03 9.56
CA THR A 367 21.57 23.36 9.83
C THR A 367 22.41 24.23 10.76
N ARG A 368 23.54 23.71 11.28
CA ARG A 368 24.42 24.41 12.24
C ARG A 368 25.60 25.13 11.57
N VAL A 369 25.61 25.15 10.23
CA VAL A 369 26.59 25.83 9.38
C VAL A 369 25.89 26.98 8.68
#